data_AF-A0A5P2C7A0-F1
#
_entry.id   AF-A0A5P2C7A0-F1
#
_cell.length_a   1.000
_cell.length_b   1.000
_cell.length_c   1.000
_cell.angle_alpha   90.00
_cell.angle_beta   90.00
_cell.angle_gamma   90.00
#
_symmetry.space_group_name_H-M   'P 1'
#
loop_
_entity.id
_entity.type
_entity.pdbx_description
1 polymer ?
#
loop_
_entity_poly.entity_id
_entity_poly.type
_entity_poly.pdbx_seq_one_letter_code
_entity_poly.pdbx_strand_id
1 'polypeptide(L)'
;MSILFILVAVLIGLWCYPLFARNWLRSPLWFAINAVVLLLGTGITYLIGALAGGLDTGEECQNAGQAYDSAYRHAHFHEFERWYPLHEKCNAGYDLVPAWVNPTLIVLPILATLCLAYSIRLAVIHRRTKKKDTA
;
A
#
# COMPACT_ATOMS: atom_id res chain seq x y z
N MET A 1 26.25 16.13 5.45
CA MET A 1 25.24 15.10 5.79
C MET A 1 24.40 15.49 7.01
N SER A 2 24.96 15.99 8.11
CA SER A 2 24.17 16.33 9.33
C SER A 2 23.09 17.40 9.13
N ILE A 3 23.32 18.43 8.31
CA ILE A 3 22.32 19.48 8.02
C ILE A 3 21.11 18.90 7.27
N LEU A 4 21.32 17.95 6.36
CA LEU A 4 20.24 17.29 5.61
C LEU A 4 19.34 16.48 6.55
N PHE A 5 19.92 15.72 7.48
CA PHE A 5 19.15 14.96 8.47
C PHE A 5 18.33 15.86 9.39
N ILE A 6 18.90 16.98 9.82
CA ILE A 6 18.18 17.96 10.65
C ILE A 6 17.01 18.56 9.86
N LEU A 7 17.23 18.95 8.61
CA LEU A 7 16.17 19.49 7.75
C LEU A 7 15.05 18.46 7.54
N VAL A 8 15.39 17.20 7.24
CA VAL A 8 14.40 16.12 7.07
C VAL A 8 13.62 15.90 8.37
N ALA A 9 14.29 15.86 9.52
CA ALA A 9 13.63 15.70 10.81
C ALA A 9 12.68 16.86 11.14
N VAL A 10 13.08 18.10 10.85
CA VAL A 10 12.23 19.29 11.06
C VAL A 10 11.01 19.26 10.14
N LEU A 11 11.19 18.90 8.87
CA LEU A 11 10.08 18.78 7.91
C LEU A 11 9.09 17.69 8.32
N ILE A 12 9.58 16.52 8.75
CA ILE A 12 8.73 15.44 9.29
C ILE A 12 8.01 15.92 10.55
N GLY A 13 8.70 16.60 11.46
CA GLY A 13 8.10 17.14 12.68
C GLY A 13 6.97 18.13 12.41
N LEU A 14 7.18 19.07 11.48
CA LEU A 14 6.16 20.02 11.03
C LEU A 14 4.99 19.31 10.33
N TRP A 15 5.26 18.28 9.53
CA TRP A 15 4.23 17.49 8.85
C TRP A 15 3.39 16.66 9.82
N CYS A 16 4.00 16.12 10.88
CA CYS A 16 3.32 15.34 11.93
C CYS A 16 2.70 16.20 13.03
N TYR A 17 3.04 17.49 13.11
CA TYR A 17 2.50 18.42 14.11
C TYR A 17 0.96 18.41 14.23
N PRO A 18 0.18 18.34 13.13
CA PRO A 18 -1.29 18.27 13.20
C PRO A 18 -1.81 17.02 13.92
N LEU A 19 -1.00 15.95 13.94
CA LEU A 19 -1.31 14.75 14.72
C LEU A 19 -1.14 15.05 16.22
N PHE A 20 0.02 15.55 16.61
CA PHE A 20 0.30 15.85 18.03
C PHE A 20 -0.58 16.97 18.60
N ALA A 21 -0.89 17.98 17.80
CA ALA A 21 -1.73 19.10 18.20
C ALA A 21 -3.24 18.74 18.32
N ARG A 22 -3.63 17.49 18.07
CA ARG A 22 -5.04 17.01 17.99
C ARG A 22 -5.91 17.81 17.01
N ASN A 23 -5.29 18.57 16.11
CA ASN A 23 -5.98 19.32 15.05
C ASN A 23 -6.66 18.38 14.06
N TRP A 24 -6.28 17.10 14.02
CA TRP A 24 -7.00 16.05 13.29
C TRP A 24 -8.49 15.96 13.67
N LEU A 25 -8.88 16.38 14.89
CA LEU A 25 -10.27 16.34 15.34
C LEU A 25 -11.13 17.40 14.67
N ARG A 26 -10.53 18.50 14.18
CA ARG A 26 -11.25 19.63 13.57
C ARG A 26 -11.31 19.57 12.06
N SER A 27 -10.32 18.94 11.42
CA SER A 27 -10.23 18.91 9.96
C SER A 27 -9.68 17.57 9.47
N PRO A 28 -10.44 16.82 8.64
CA PRO A 28 -9.95 15.60 8.01
C PRO A 28 -8.95 15.88 6.86
N LEU A 29 -8.68 17.16 6.55
CA LEU A 29 -7.88 17.56 5.40
C LEU A 29 -6.47 16.98 5.43
N TRP A 30 -5.86 16.87 6.63
CA TRP A 30 -4.52 16.28 6.76
C TRP A 30 -4.50 14.82 6.28
N PHE A 31 -5.50 14.01 6.65
CA PHE A 31 -5.61 12.63 6.17
C PHE A 31 -5.88 12.56 4.67
N ALA A 32 -6.75 13.45 4.15
CA ALA A 32 -7.06 13.50 2.72
C ALA A 32 -5.83 13.85 1.88
N ILE A 33 -5.04 14.85 2.29
CA ILE A 33 -3.81 15.23 1.60
C ILE A 33 -2.80 14.07 1.60
N ASN A 34 -2.58 13.44 2.76
CA ASN A 34 -1.67 12.29 2.84
C ASN A 34 -2.13 11.11 1.98
N ALA A 35 -3.43 10.82 1.95
CA ALA A 35 -3.98 9.77 1.10
C ALA A 35 -3.72 10.05 -0.39
N VAL A 36 -3.93 11.31 -0.84
CA VAL A 36 -3.66 11.72 -2.23
C VAL A 36 -2.16 11.64 -2.54
N VAL A 37 -1.30 12.13 -1.65
CA VAL A 37 0.16 12.08 -1.83
C VAL A 37 0.65 10.63 -1.93
N LEU A 38 0.16 9.75 -1.04
CA LEU A 38 0.51 8.32 -1.07
C LEU A 38 0.01 7.64 -2.35
N LEU A 39 -1.21 7.94 -2.79
CA LEU A 39 -1.78 7.35 -4.01
C LEU A 39 -1.01 7.79 -5.26
N LEU A 40 -0.72 9.08 -5.39
CA LEU A 40 0.07 9.62 -6.51
C LEU A 40 1.52 9.10 -6.47
N GLY A 41 2.15 9.12 -5.30
CA GLY A 41 3.51 8.60 -5.11
C GLY A 41 3.60 7.14 -5.50
N THR A 42 2.67 6.31 -5.01
CA THR A 42 2.59 4.89 -5.38
C THR A 42 2.41 4.72 -6.88
N GLY A 43 1.47 5.45 -7.49
CA GLY A 43 1.24 5.39 -8.94
C GLY A 43 2.48 5.76 -9.76
N ILE A 44 3.17 6.82 -9.38
CA ILE A 44 4.41 7.27 -10.05
C ILE A 44 5.51 6.21 -9.88
N THR A 45 5.72 5.70 -8.68
CA THR A 45 6.74 4.67 -8.42
C THR A 45 6.47 3.39 -9.24
N TYR A 46 5.22 2.93 -9.29
CA TYR A 46 4.84 1.78 -10.11
C TYR A 46 5.03 2.05 -11.61
N LEU A 47 4.68 3.26 -12.07
CA LEU A 47 4.88 3.65 -13.47
C LEU A 47 6.37 3.65 -13.85
N ILE A 48 7.21 4.24 -12.99
CA ILE A 48 8.67 4.26 -13.20
C ILE A 48 9.22 2.84 -13.22
N GLY A 49 8.82 1.99 -12.26
CA GLY A 49 9.25 0.58 -12.21
C GLY A 49 8.83 -0.22 -13.44
N ALA A 50 7.60 -0.03 -13.91
CA ALA A 50 7.09 -0.66 -15.13
C ALA A 50 7.88 -0.22 -16.39
N LEU A 51 8.21 1.07 -16.49
CA LEU A 51 9.00 1.61 -17.60
C LEU A 51 10.48 1.21 -17.54
N ALA A 52 11.00 0.90 -16.35
CA ALA A 52 12.38 0.49 -16.13
C ALA A 52 12.64 -1.00 -16.41
N GLY A 53 11.64 -1.77 -16.85
CA GLY A 53 11.79 -3.20 -17.12
C GLY A 53 11.40 -4.11 -15.95
N GLY A 54 10.93 -3.58 -14.82
CA GLY A 54 10.54 -4.37 -13.63
C GLY A 54 9.31 -5.29 -13.82
N LEU A 55 8.83 -5.43 -15.06
CA LEU A 55 7.81 -6.39 -15.47
C LEU A 55 8.41 -7.61 -16.20
N ASP A 56 9.72 -7.64 -16.45
CA ASP A 56 10.42 -8.80 -17.01
C ASP A 56 10.84 -9.74 -15.87
N THR A 57 10.03 -10.78 -15.65
CA THR A 57 10.31 -11.83 -14.67
C THR A 57 11.69 -12.47 -14.88
N GLY A 58 12.16 -12.58 -16.12
CA GLY A 58 13.46 -13.19 -16.42
C GLY A 58 14.62 -12.37 -15.88
N GLU A 59 14.54 -11.04 -16.00
CA GLU A 59 15.52 -10.11 -15.44
C GLU A 59 15.47 -10.12 -13.90
N GLU A 60 14.28 -10.09 -13.30
CA GLU A 60 14.12 -10.12 -11.84
C GLU A 60 14.63 -11.43 -11.22
N CYS A 61 14.41 -12.56 -11.89
CA CYS A 61 14.99 -13.84 -11.47
C CYS A 61 16.52 -13.81 -11.47
N GLN A 62 17.13 -13.24 -12.51
CA GLN A 62 18.58 -13.10 -12.58
C GLN A 62 19.12 -12.16 -11.49
N ASN A 63 18.41 -11.05 -11.22
CA ASN A 63 18.74 -10.12 -10.13
C ASN A 63 18.65 -10.79 -8.75
N ALA A 64 17.74 -11.75 -8.58
CA ALA A 64 17.63 -12.59 -7.38
C ALA A 64 18.65 -13.75 -7.34
N GLY A 65 19.52 -13.88 -8.36
CA GLY A 65 20.51 -14.95 -8.47
C GLY A 65 19.89 -16.32 -8.82
N GLN A 66 18.69 -16.33 -9.38
CA GLN A 66 17.95 -17.54 -9.75
C GLN A 66 17.89 -17.71 -11.26
N ALA A 67 18.00 -18.96 -11.73
CA ALA A 67 17.76 -19.26 -13.13
C ALA A 67 16.25 -19.21 -13.43
N TYR A 68 15.89 -18.49 -14.48
CA TYR A 68 14.53 -18.44 -15.01
C TYR A 68 14.23 -19.72 -15.82
N ASP A 69 13.28 -20.52 -15.36
CA ASP A 69 12.82 -21.73 -16.01
C ASP A 69 11.55 -21.47 -16.83
N SER A 70 11.74 -21.14 -18.10
CA SER A 70 10.64 -20.92 -19.02
C SER A 70 9.82 -22.19 -19.27
N ALA A 71 10.43 -23.37 -19.26
CA ALA A 71 9.71 -24.63 -19.48
C ALA A 71 8.76 -24.94 -18.31
N TYR A 72 9.21 -24.71 -17.07
CA TYR A 72 8.36 -24.81 -15.89
C TYR A 72 7.17 -23.85 -15.97
N ARG A 73 7.39 -22.59 -16.36
CA ARG A 73 6.33 -21.58 -16.47
C ARG A 73 5.27 -21.97 -17.50
N HIS A 74 5.69 -22.47 -18.66
CA HIS A 74 4.75 -22.93 -19.70
C HIS A 74 3.95 -24.17 -19.26
N ALA A 75 4.59 -25.11 -18.56
CA ALA A 75 3.92 -26.30 -18.04
C ALA A 75 2.92 -25.98 -16.90
N HIS A 76 3.18 -24.94 -16.12
CA HIS A 76 2.37 -24.52 -14.96
C HIS A 76 1.64 -23.20 -15.18
N PHE A 77 1.29 -22.87 -16.43
CA PHE A 77 0.68 -21.58 -16.78
C PHE A 77 -0.55 -21.22 -15.91
N HIS A 78 -1.37 -22.22 -15.59
CA HIS A 78 -2.55 -22.08 -14.73
C HIS A 78 -2.24 -21.56 -13.32
N GLU A 79 -1.01 -21.78 -12.80
CA GLU A 79 -0.59 -21.24 -11.51
C GLU A 79 -0.43 -19.71 -11.57
N PHE A 80 -0.03 -19.16 -12.72
CA PHE A 80 0.24 -17.73 -12.93
C PHE A 80 -1.01 -16.94 -13.34
N GLU A 81 -2.05 -17.60 -13.83
CA GLU A 81 -3.35 -16.95 -14.09
C GLU A 81 -4.15 -16.68 -12.82
N ARG A 82 -3.74 -17.29 -11.70
CA ARG A 82 -4.48 -17.20 -10.45
C ARG A 82 -4.24 -15.83 -9.81
N TRP A 83 -5.34 -15.13 -9.52
CA TRP A 83 -5.28 -13.81 -8.87
C TRP A 83 -4.80 -13.86 -7.41
N TYR A 84 -4.99 -14.98 -6.71
CA TYR A 84 -4.52 -15.22 -5.34
C TYR A 84 -4.44 -16.72 -5.00
N PRO A 85 -3.41 -17.19 -4.27
CA PRO A 85 -2.25 -16.44 -3.80
C PRO A 85 -1.38 -15.94 -4.95
N LEU A 86 -0.77 -14.77 -4.76
CA LEU A 86 0.13 -14.20 -5.74
C LEU A 86 1.43 -15.00 -5.75
N HIS A 87 1.86 -15.38 -6.96
CA HIS A 87 3.07 -16.15 -7.21
C HIS A 87 3.77 -15.57 -8.44
N GLU A 88 5.09 -15.39 -8.34
CA GLU A 88 5.93 -15.01 -9.47
C GLU A 88 7.19 -15.88 -9.41
N LYS A 89 7.02 -17.16 -9.78
CA LYS A 89 8.06 -18.18 -9.67
C LYS A 89 9.11 -18.05 -10.77
N CYS A 90 10.38 -18.14 -10.36
CA CYS A 90 11.51 -18.32 -11.27
C CYS A 90 11.66 -19.78 -11.71
N ASN A 91 11.42 -20.71 -10.78
CA ASN A 91 11.45 -22.15 -10.97
C ASN A 91 10.58 -22.83 -9.88
N ALA A 92 10.52 -24.16 -9.87
CA ALA A 92 9.69 -24.91 -8.92
C ALA A 92 10.01 -24.62 -7.43
N GLY A 93 11.24 -24.21 -7.11
CA GLY A 93 11.72 -24.03 -5.75
C GLY A 93 11.86 -22.57 -5.29
N TYR A 94 11.69 -21.58 -6.18
CA TYR A 94 11.89 -20.19 -5.85
C TYR A 94 10.79 -19.29 -6.40
N ASP A 95 10.18 -18.52 -5.49
CA ASP A 95 9.15 -17.53 -5.76
C ASP A 95 9.69 -16.13 -5.44
N LEU A 96 9.60 -15.21 -6.40
CA LEU A 96 9.98 -13.81 -6.19
C LEU A 96 9.02 -13.12 -5.21
N VAL A 97 7.78 -13.62 -5.07
CA VAL A 97 6.80 -13.06 -4.13
C VAL A 97 7.18 -13.45 -2.70
N PRO A 98 7.55 -12.50 -1.83
CA PRO A 98 7.86 -12.81 -0.46
C PRO A 98 6.64 -13.36 0.30
N ALA A 99 6.87 -14.29 1.22
CA ALA A 99 5.82 -14.97 1.97
C ALA A 99 4.85 -14.04 2.74
N TRP A 100 5.27 -12.81 3.07
CA TRP A 100 4.45 -11.82 3.79
C TRP A 100 3.48 -11.04 2.91
N VAL A 101 3.68 -11.04 1.58
CA VAL A 101 2.84 -10.26 0.65
C VAL A 101 1.41 -10.80 0.64
N ASN A 102 1.25 -12.12 0.49
CA ASN A 102 -0.07 -12.76 0.41
C ASN A 102 -0.94 -12.53 1.67
N PRO A 103 -0.42 -12.67 2.91
CA PRO A 103 -1.16 -12.26 4.11
C PRO A 103 -1.49 -10.77 4.14
N THR A 104 -0.54 -9.91 3.76
CA THR A 104 -0.73 -8.45 3.78
C THR A 104 -1.84 -7.99 2.83
N LEU A 105 -1.93 -8.60 1.65
CA LEU A 105 -2.99 -8.34 0.66
C LEU A 105 -4.40 -8.69 1.17
N ILE A 106 -4.52 -9.60 2.15
CA ILE A 106 -5.80 -9.92 2.79
C ILE A 106 -6.05 -8.98 3.98
N VAL A 107 -5.06 -8.84 4.86
CA VAL A 107 -5.25 -8.16 6.15
C VAL A 107 -5.52 -6.66 5.98
N LEU A 108 -4.78 -5.97 5.09
CA LEU A 108 -4.93 -4.52 4.94
C LEU A 108 -6.31 -4.09 4.41
N PRO A 109 -6.88 -4.72 3.36
CA PRO A 109 -8.24 -4.39 2.92
C PRO A 109 -9.31 -4.69 3.97
N ILE A 110 -9.16 -5.77 4.74
CA ILE A 110 -10.08 -6.07 5.85
C ILE A 110 -10.02 -4.96 6.91
N LEU A 111 -8.82 -4.55 7.33
CA LEU A 111 -8.68 -3.46 8.30
C LEU A 111 -9.24 -2.14 7.74
N ALA A 112 -8.96 -1.81 6.49
CA ALA A 112 -9.47 -0.60 5.84
C ALA A 112 -11.01 -0.59 5.78
N THR A 113 -11.63 -1.71 5.42
CA THR A 113 -13.10 -1.83 5.36
C THR A 113 -13.75 -1.73 6.74
N LEU A 114 -13.16 -2.34 7.77
CA LEU A 114 -13.62 -2.21 9.16
C LEU A 114 -13.53 -0.76 9.65
N CYS A 115 -12.42 -0.08 9.40
CA CYS A 115 -12.23 1.33 9.74
C CYS A 115 -13.25 2.23 9.02
N LEU A 116 -13.51 1.97 7.74
CA LEU A 116 -14.50 2.70 6.96
C LEU A 116 -15.91 2.48 7.51
N ALA A 117 -16.30 1.23 7.76
CA ALA A 117 -17.62 0.90 8.32
C ALA A 117 -17.84 1.56 9.69
N TYR A 118 -16.81 1.56 10.55
CA TYR A 118 -16.86 2.23 11.84
C TYR A 118 -17.00 3.75 11.70
N SER A 119 -16.26 4.36 10.78
CA SER A 119 -16.33 5.80 10.51
C SER A 119 -17.70 6.23 9.99
N ILE A 120 -18.29 5.45 9.07
CA ILE A 120 -19.66 5.69 8.56
C ILE A 120 -20.66 5.58 9.70
N ARG A 121 -20.56 4.54 10.56
CA ARG A 121 -21.44 4.37 11.71
C ARG A 121 -21.39 5.57 12.65
N LEU A 122 -20.20 6.04 13.01
CA LEU A 122 -20.04 7.22 13.85
C LEU A 122 -20.63 8.47 13.22
N ALA A 123 -20.41 8.70 11.92
CA ALA A 123 -20.98 9.83 11.20
C ALA A 123 -22.51 9.80 11.20
N VAL A 124 -23.11 8.62 11.01
CA VAL A 124 -24.58 8.44 11.06
C VAL A 124 -25.12 8.73 12.45
N ILE A 125 -24.48 8.21 13.51
CA ILE A 125 -24.90 8.46 14.90
C ILE A 125 -24.84 9.96 15.21
N HIS A 126 -23.75 10.64 14.85
CA HIS A 126 -23.58 12.06 15.09
C HIS A 126 -24.62 12.92 14.36
N ARG A 127 -24.99 12.55 13.13
CA ARG A 127 -26.07 13.22 12.39
C ARG A 127 -27.44 13.03 13.04
N ARG A 128 -27.71 11.84 13.60
CA ARG A 128 -28.98 11.54 14.28
C ARG A 128 -29.12 12.30 15.60
N THR A 129 -28.07 12.39 16.40
CA THR A 129 -28.09 13.15 17.66
C THR A 129 -28.31 14.64 17.40
N LYS A 130 -27.57 15.22 16.44
CA LYS A 130 -27.73 16.64 16.09
C LYS A 130 -29.14 16.98 15.60
N LYS A 131 -29.78 16.09 14.81
CA LYS A 131 -31.16 16.29 14.35
C LYS A 131 -32.17 16.30 15.50
N LYS A 132 -31.93 15.48 16.54
CA LYS A 132 -32.81 15.39 17.73
C LYS A 132 -32.72 16.63 18.61
N ASP A 133 -31.55 17.28 18.69
CA ASP A 133 -31.37 18.49 19.50
C ASP A 133 -31.96 19.76 18.84
N THR A 134 -32.27 19.71 17.54
CA THR A 134 -32.88 20.81 16.76
C THR A 134 -34.39 20.67 16.54
N ALA A 135 -35.01 19.59 17.02
CA ALA A 135 -36.44 19.31 16.89
C ALA A 135 -37.13 19.41 18.25
#